data_AF-A0A821B3X2-F1
#
_entry.id   AF-A0A821B3X2-F1
#
_cell.length_a   1.000
_cell.length_b   1.000
_cell.length_c   1.000
_cell.angle_alpha   90.00
_cell.angle_beta   90.00
_cell.angle_gamma   90.00
#
_symmetry.space_group_name_H-M   'P 1'
#
loop_
_entity.id
_entity.type
_entity.pdbx_description
1 polymer ?
#
loop_
_entity_poly.entity_id
_entity_poly.type
_entity_poly.pdbx_seq_one_letter_code
_entity_poly.pdbx_strand_id
1 'polypeptide(L)'
;MHIRFHNHRLIGDEYDLKLISNRDNLPILFNIIQYDESHYTEHSFNSLSELNGFLAKTPCSSKDYCTWMNVEGIHRTDILDELSNRFNLHALTKEDIYTINER
;
A
#
# COMPACT_ATOMS: atom_id res chain seq x y z
N MET A 1 0.06 -8.22 11.75
CA MET A 1 0.31 -7.44 10.52
C MET A 1 -0.77 -6.38 10.40
N HIS A 2 -0.39 -5.14 10.13
CA HIS A 2 -1.32 -4.02 9.90
C HIS A 2 -1.11 -3.50 8.48
N ILE A 3 -2.19 -3.36 7.71
CA ILE A 3 -2.15 -2.73 6.38
C ILE A 3 -3.02 -1.49 6.43
N ARG A 4 -2.46 -0.36 6.00
CA ARG A 4 -3.15 0.92 5.87
C ARG A 4 -3.15 1.32 4.41
N PHE A 5 -4.33 1.60 3.88
CA PHE A 5 -4.54 2.06 2.52
C PHE A 5 -4.85 3.55 2.55
N HIS A 6 -4.12 4.34 1.76
CA HIS A 6 -4.35 5.77 1.61
C HIS A 6 -4.54 6.12 0.14
N ASN A 7 -5.63 6.83 -0.17
CA ASN A 7 -5.70 7.56 -1.42
C ASN A 7 -4.77 8.77 -1.31
N HIS A 8 -4.09 9.11 -2.41
CA HIS A 8 -3.25 10.28 -2.45
C HIS A 8 -4.11 11.52 -2.15
N ARG A 9 -3.97 12.06 -0.93
CA ARG A 9 -4.61 13.32 -0.56
C ARG A 9 -3.65 14.38 -1.07
N LEU A 10 -4.05 15.09 -2.12
CA LEU A 10 -3.36 16.27 -2.62
C LEU A 10 -3.34 17.34 -1.51
N ILE A 11 -2.42 17.20 -0.56
CA ILE A 11 -2.07 18.24 0.39
C ILE A 11 -0.85 18.90 -0.22
N GLY A 12 -0.97 20.21 -0.41
CA GLY A 12 -0.11 21.00 -1.27
C GLY A 12 1.36 20.81 -0.99
N ASP A 13 2.08 20.41 -2.03
CA ASP A 13 3.35 20.98 -2.44
C ASP A 13 3.49 20.65 -3.93
N GLU A 14 3.42 21.69 -4.75
CA GLU A 14 3.95 21.84 -6.11
C GLU A 14 4.19 20.55 -6.96
N TYR A 15 3.20 19.67 -7.08
CA TYR A 15 3.24 18.63 -8.12
C TYR A 15 2.87 19.26 -9.46
N ASP A 16 3.76 19.09 -10.44
CA ASP A 16 3.65 19.52 -11.84
C ASP A 16 2.20 19.40 -12.34
N LEU A 17 1.60 20.50 -12.80
CA LEU A 17 0.20 20.61 -13.23
C LEU A 17 -0.18 19.54 -14.28
N LYS A 18 0.81 18.93 -14.95
CA LYS A 18 0.65 17.78 -15.84
C LYS A 18 0.16 16.50 -15.16
N LEU A 19 0.50 16.24 -13.90
CA LEU A 19 0.11 15.03 -13.16
C LEU A 19 -1.37 15.09 -12.74
N ILE A 20 -1.88 16.30 -12.48
CA ILE A 20 -3.27 16.56 -12.08
C ILE A 20 -4.25 16.30 -13.23
N SER A 21 -3.79 16.46 -14.48
CA SER A 21 -4.57 16.17 -15.69
C SER A 21 -4.83 14.67 -15.88
N ASN A 22 -4.06 13.79 -15.26
CA ASN A 22 -4.14 12.34 -15.50
C ASN A 22 -3.96 11.58 -14.19
N ARG A 23 -5.05 11.43 -13.43
CA ARG A 23 -5.07 10.68 -12.16
C ARG A 23 -4.53 9.25 -12.30
N ASP A 24 -4.57 8.68 -13.51
CA ASP A 24 -4.04 7.34 -13.80
C ASP A 24 -2.50 7.25 -13.74
N ASN A 25 -1.81 8.40 -13.69
CA ASN A 25 -0.36 8.52 -13.70
C ASN A 25 0.24 8.91 -12.36
N LEU A 26 -0.56 8.92 -11.29
CA LEU A 26 -0.05 9.14 -9.93
C LEU A 26 0.82 7.93 -9.54
N PRO A 27 2.04 8.16 -9.00
CA PRO A 27 2.90 7.06 -8.57
C PRO A 27 2.25 6.31 -7.40
N ILE A 28 2.47 4.99 -7.38
CA ILE A 28 2.11 4.13 -6.25
C ILE A 28 3.34 4.01 -5.35
N LEU A 29 3.14 4.13 -4.05
CA LEU A 29 4.20 3.98 -3.06
C LEU A 29 3.78 2.95 -2.02
N PHE A 30 4.67 1.97 -1.79
CA PHE A 30 4.52 0.97 -0.74
C PHE A 30 5.62 1.21 0.29
N ASN A 31 5.24 1.55 1.52
CA ASN A 31 6.19 1.62 2.64
C ASN A 31 5.89 0.48 3.62
N ILE A 32 6.87 -0.39 3.84
CA ILE A 32 6.77 -1.48 4.80
C ILE A 32 7.72 -1.20 5.95
N ILE A 33 7.16 -1.15 7.15
CA ILE A 33 7.89 -1.08 8.40
C ILE A 33 7.77 -2.44 9.08
N GLN A 34 8.88 -3.05 9.45
CA GLN A 34 8.90 -4.24 10.29
C GLN A 34 9.65 -3.92 11.58
N TYR A 35 9.05 -4.28 12.71
CA TYR A 35 9.65 -3.97 14.00
C TYR A 35 9.31 -5.01 15.05
N ASP A 36 10.23 -5.17 15.99
CA ASP A 36 10.08 -5.92 17.23
C ASP A 36 10.73 -5.13 18.39
N GLU A 37 11.00 -5.77 19.53
CA GLU A 37 11.61 -5.11 20.70
C GLU A 37 13.07 -4.67 20.46
N SER A 38 13.75 -5.24 19.48
CA SER A 38 15.20 -5.08 19.22
C SER A 38 15.53 -4.60 17.81
N HIS A 39 14.63 -4.76 16.84
CA HIS A 39 14.87 -4.46 15.43
C HIS A 39 13.78 -3.56 14.84
N TYR A 40 14.21 -2.68 13.94
CA TYR A 40 13.35 -1.83 13.12
C TYR A 40 13.93 -1.81 11.71
N THR A 41 13.12 -2.13 10.72
CA THR A 41 13.48 -2.04 9.30
C THR A 41 12.37 -1.34 8.53
N GLU A 42 12.77 -0.57 7.51
CA GLU A 42 11.88 0.16 6.65
C GLU A 42 12.28 -0.04 5.20
N HIS A 43 11.28 -0.31 4.36
CA HIS A 43 11.46 -0.56 2.94
C HIS A 43 10.41 0.19 2.12
N SER A 44 10.87 0.90 1.09
CA SER A 44 10.02 1.63 0.17
C SER A 44 10.11 1.02 -1.23
N PHE A 45 8.96 0.79 -1.85
CA PHE A 45 8.84 0.26 -3.21
C PHE A 45 7.90 1.15 -4.03
N ASN A 46 8.18 1.29 -5.32
CA ASN A 46 7.35 2.05 -6.25
C ASN A 46 6.66 1.16 -7.30
N SER A 47 6.90 -0.16 -7.24
CA SER A 47 6.36 -1.11 -8.18
C SER A 47 5.87 -2.39 -7.48
N LEU A 48 4.81 -2.96 -8.04
CA LEU A 48 4.19 -4.18 -7.55
C LEU A 48 5.14 -5.39 -7.69
N SER A 49 5.98 -5.39 -8.72
CA SER A 49 7.00 -6.43 -8.95
C SER A 49 8.05 -6.46 -7.83
N GLU A 50 8.59 -5.30 -7.44
CA GLU A 50 9.54 -5.20 -6.33
C GLU A 50 8.92 -5.61 -5.01
N LEU A 51 7.70 -5.13 -4.74
CA LEU A 51 6.92 -5.52 -3.57
C LEU A 51 6.76 -7.04 -3.52
N ASN A 52 6.33 -7.67 -4.60
CA ASN A 52 6.19 -9.12 -4.67
C ASN A 52 7.50 -9.86 -4.44
N GLY A 53 8.60 -9.36 -5.00
CA GLY A 53 9.94 -9.92 -4.79
C GLY A 53 10.38 -9.85 -3.33
N PHE A 54 10.01 -8.78 -2.62
CA PHE A 54 10.24 -8.66 -1.19
C PHE A 54 9.33 -9.60 -0.39
N LEU A 55 8.02 -9.57 -0.63
CA LEU A 55 7.02 -10.40 0.07
C LEU A 55 7.25 -11.91 -0.11
N ALA A 56 7.84 -12.33 -1.23
CA ALA A 56 8.21 -13.73 -1.46
C ALA A 56 9.39 -14.19 -0.58
N LYS A 57 10.29 -13.27 -0.19
CA LYS A 57 11.46 -13.55 0.62
C LYS A 57 11.22 -13.30 2.11
N THR A 58 10.37 -12.33 2.40
CA THR A 58 10.12 -11.84 3.76
C THR A 58 8.64 -12.02 4.09
N PRO A 59 8.28 -13.01 4.93
CA PRO A 59 6.89 -13.17 5.35
C PRO A 59 6.46 -11.96 6.18
N CYS A 60 5.29 -11.39 5.88
CA CYS A 60 4.74 -10.27 6.67
C CYS A 60 3.95 -10.69 7.91
N SER A 61 3.84 -12.01 8.13
CA SER A 61 3.16 -12.59 9.28
C SER A 61 4.11 -13.57 9.96
N SER A 62 4.69 -13.12 11.07
CA SER A 62 5.41 -13.97 12.01
C SER A 62 4.90 -13.67 13.43
N LYS A 63 5.19 -14.56 14.37
CA LYS A 63 4.90 -14.31 15.80
C LYS A 63 5.84 -13.29 16.43
N ASP A 64 7.00 -13.07 15.83
CA ASP A 64 8.14 -12.43 16.49
C ASP A 64 8.32 -10.96 16.08
N TYR A 65 7.67 -10.51 14.99
CA TYR A 65 7.71 -9.11 14.57
C TYR A 65 6.37 -8.61 14.04
N CYS A 66 6.10 -7.33 14.29
CA CYS A 66 4.98 -6.62 13.69
C CYS A 66 5.40 -6.09 12.33
N THR A 67 4.55 -6.28 11.31
CA THR A 67 4.71 -5.63 10.00
C THR A 67 3.59 -4.63 9.80
N TRP A 68 3.93 -3.38 9.48
CA TRP A 68 3.04 -2.33 9.04
C TRP A 68 3.32 -2.01 7.57
N MET A 69 2.34 -2.23 6.70
CA MET A 69 2.38 -1.83 5.30
C MET A 69 1.49 -0.60 5.08
N ASN A 70 2.07 0.47 4.54
CA ASN A 70 1.38 1.64 4.02
C ASN A 70 1.35 1.56 2.49
N VAL A 71 0.16 1.68 1.91
CA VAL A 71 -0.06 1.65 0.46
C VAL A 71 -0.69 2.97 0.04
N GLU A 72 0.02 3.74 -0.77
CA GLU A 72 -0.44 5.00 -1.34
C GLU A 72 -0.74 4.84 -2.82
N GLY A 73 -1.77 5.53 -3.30
CA GLY A 73 -2.16 5.46 -4.71
C GLY A 73 -3.10 4.30 -5.02
N ILE A 74 -4.00 3.97 -4.10
CA ILE A 74 -5.03 2.92 -4.26
C ILE A 74 -6.11 3.20 -5.33
N HIS A 75 -6.00 4.31 -6.06
CA HIS A 75 -6.79 4.58 -7.28
C HIS A 75 -6.64 3.49 -8.36
N ARG A 76 -5.54 2.73 -8.31
CA ARG A 76 -5.22 1.61 -9.19
C ARG A 76 -5.82 0.31 -8.64
N THR A 77 -6.98 -0.08 -9.18
CA THR A 77 -7.75 -1.26 -8.74
C THR A 77 -6.99 -2.57 -8.92
N ASP A 78 -6.10 -2.66 -9.92
CA ASP A 78 -5.21 -3.80 -10.16
C ASP A 78 -4.34 -4.14 -8.93
N ILE A 79 -3.88 -3.13 -8.21
CA ILE A 79 -3.02 -3.30 -7.03
C ILE A 79 -3.83 -3.78 -5.83
N LEU A 80 -5.00 -3.20 -5.62
CA LEU A 80 -5.88 -3.61 -4.53
C LEU A 80 -6.33 -5.06 -4.72
N ASP A 81 -6.65 -5.46 -5.95
CA ASP A 81 -7.00 -6.83 -6.31
C ASP A 81 -5.87 -7.79 -5.97
N GLU A 82 -4.64 -7.45 -6.36
CA GLU A 82 -3.48 -8.29 -6.09
C GLU A 82 -3.20 -8.42 -4.58
N LEU A 83 -3.22 -7.31 -3.85
CA LEU A 83 -3.01 -7.31 -2.39
C LEU A 83 -4.14 -8.03 -1.66
N SER A 84 -5.40 -7.83 -2.07
CA SER A 84 -6.56 -8.51 -1.52
C SER A 84 -6.45 -10.02 -1.69
N ASN A 85 -6.08 -10.49 -2.88
CA ASN A 85 -5.88 -11.91 -3.14
C ASN A 85 -4.71 -12.48 -2.34
N ARG A 86 -3.58 -11.75 -2.27
CA ARG A 86 -2.38 -12.20 -1.55
C ARG A 86 -2.57 -12.30 -0.04
N PHE A 87 -3.25 -11.31 0.55
CA PHE A 87 -3.51 -11.28 1.99
C PHE A 87 -4.86 -11.87 2.39
N ASN A 88 -5.58 -12.46 1.44
CA ASN A 88 -6.90 -13.06 1.63
C ASN A 88 -7.88 -12.09 2.33
N LEU A 89 -7.85 -10.82 1.93
CA LEU A 89 -8.77 -9.81 2.44
C LEU A 89 -10.19 -10.15 1.96
N HIS A 90 -11.17 -10.05 2.85
CA HIS A 90 -12.56 -10.33 2.52
C HIS A 90 -13.09 -9.32 1.48
N ALA A 91 -13.98 -9.75 0.59
CA ALA A 91 -14.51 -8.91 -0.48
C ALA A 91 -15.18 -7.61 0.04
N LEU A 92 -15.85 -7.68 1.19
CA LEU A 92 -16.41 -6.48 1.86
C LEU A 92 -15.32 -5.49 2.29
N THR A 93 -14.16 -5.98 2.75
CA THR A 93 -13.03 -5.12 3.10
C THR A 93 -12.47 -4.42 1.87
N LYS A 94 -12.43 -5.13 0.73
CA LYS A 94 -12.03 -4.56 -0.55
C LYS A 94 -13.01 -3.48 -1.02
N GLU A 95 -14.31 -3.73 -0.89
CA GLU A 95 -15.37 -2.77 -1.19
C GLU A 95 -15.26 -1.54 -0.29
N ASP A 96 -15.09 -1.70 1.02
CA ASP A 96 -14.88 -0.60 1.97
C ASP A 96 -13.63 0.24 1.62
N ILE A 97 -12.53 -0.41 1.18
CA ILE A 97 -11.32 0.27 0.71
C ILE A 97 -11.54 1.00 -0.62
N TYR A 98 -12.45 0.55 -1.49
CA TYR A 98 -12.78 1.24 -2.73
C TYR A 98 -13.74 2.41 -2.50
N THR A 99 -14.64 2.24 -1.52
CA THR A 99 -15.72 3.17 -1.16
C THR A 99 -15.23 4.31 -0.26
N ILE A 100 -14.04 4.85 -0.56
CA ILE A 100 -13.41 6.00 0.12
C ILE A 100 -14.16 7.32 -0.16
N ASN A 101 -15.39 7.21 -0.65
CA ASN A 101 -16.33 8.30 -0.90
C ASN A 101 -17.56 8.23 0.03
N GLU A 102 -17.60 7.33 1.01
CA GLU A 102 -18.71 7.29 1.99
C GLU A 102 -18.39 8.02 3.29
N ARG A 103 -18.91 9.27 3.30
CA ARG A 103 -19.15 10.25 4.38
C ARG A 103 -17.99 11.10 4.88
#